data_AF-A0A956P483-F1
#
_entry.id   AF-A0A956P483-F1
#
_cell.length_a   1.000
_cell.length_b   1.000
_cell.length_c   1.000
_cell.angle_alpha   90.00
_cell.angle_beta   90.00
_cell.angle_gamma   90.00
#
_symmetry.space_group_name_H-M   'P 1'
#
loop_
_entity.id
_entity.type
_entity.pdbx_description
1 polymer ?
#
loop_
_entity_poly.entity_id
_entity_poly.type
_entity_poly.pdbx_seq_one_letter_code
_entity_poly.pdbx_strand_id
1 'polypeptide(L)'
;MKQKTFITVFVGAHILFIFLQIHKHSQIVKNSYTKQKFEQEKTLLIKKKQALTHQLYAYKNKSAIKDFATKKLGMQPLRLSQIKTLTSAG
;
A
#
# COMPACT_ATOMS: atom_id res chain seq x y z
N MET A 1 24.39 -51.10 -24.12
CA MET A 1 24.41 -50.02 -25.14
C MET A 1 25.85 -49.79 -25.56
N LYS A 2 26.14 -49.52 -26.85
CA LYS A 2 27.52 -49.24 -27.30
C LYS A 2 28.05 -48.04 -26.49
N GLN A 3 29.27 -48.14 -25.95
CA GLN A 3 29.86 -47.14 -25.04
C GLN A 3 29.76 -45.71 -25.58
N LYS A 4 29.88 -45.53 -26.90
CA LYS A 4 29.71 -44.24 -27.59
C LYS A 4 28.33 -43.63 -27.40
N THR A 5 27.26 -44.41 -27.52
CA THR A 5 25.88 -43.93 -27.34
C THR A 5 25.64 -43.47 -25.90
N PHE A 6 26.19 -44.18 -24.92
CA PHE A 6 26.07 -43.80 -23.52
C PHE A 6 26.74 -42.45 -23.24
N ILE A 7 27.98 -42.26 -23.74
CA ILE A 7 28.72 -41.00 -23.58
C ILE A 7 27.97 -39.84 -24.25
N THR A 8 27.45 -40.03 -25.47
CA THR A 8 26.70 -38.99 -26.17
C THR A 8 25.43 -38.59 -25.41
N VAL A 9 24.66 -39.56 -24.91
CA VAL A 9 23.46 -39.28 -24.12
C VAL A 9 23.80 -38.59 -22.80
N PHE A 10 24.87 -39.02 -22.13
CA PHE A 10 25.32 -38.43 -20.86
C PHE A 10 25.71 -36.95 -21.03
N VAL A 11 26.52 -36.64 -22.05
CA VAL A 11 26.92 -35.27 -22.36
C VAL A 11 25.72 -34.42 -22.79
N GLY A 12 24.84 -34.97 -23.63
CA GLY A 12 23.61 -34.29 -24.05
C GLY A 12 22.70 -33.96 -22.86
N ALA A 13 22.54 -34.89 -21.92
CA ALA A 13 21.76 -34.67 -20.70
C ALA A 13 22.36 -33.55 -19.84
N HIS A 14 23.69 -33.50 -19.69
CA HIS A 14 24.36 -32.43 -18.92
C HIS A 14 24.13 -31.05 -19.55
N ILE A 15 24.25 -30.95 -20.88
CA ILE A 15 24.00 -29.70 -21.59
C ILE A 15 22.54 -29.26 -21.37
N LEU A 16 21.58 -30.18 -21.50
CA LEU A 16 20.17 -29.92 -21.24
C LEU A 16 19.93 -29.41 -19.80
N PHE A 17 20.57 -30.04 -18.81
CA PHE A 17 20.49 -29.63 -17.41
C PHE A 17 21.01 -28.21 -17.19
N ILE A 18 22.13 -27.85 -17.81
CA ILE A 18 22.70 -26.49 -17.74
C ILE A 18 21.70 -25.48 -18.30
N PHE A 19 21.11 -25.75 -19.47
CA PHE A 19 20.09 -24.87 -20.06
C PHE A 19 18.86 -24.73 -19.16
N LEU A 20 18.35 -25.82 -18.61
CA LEU A 20 17.21 -25.80 -17.67
C LEU A 20 17.53 -24.98 -16.42
N GLN A 21 18.75 -25.10 -15.89
CA GLN A 21 19.18 -24.36 -14.72
C GLN A 21 19.27 -22.85 -15.00
N ILE A 22 19.84 -22.46 -16.14
CA ILE A 22 19.88 -21.05 -16.58
C ILE A 22 18.48 -20.51 -16.77
N HIS A 23 17.60 -21.27 -17.43
CA HIS A 23 16.22 -20.86 -17.66
C HIS A 23 15.45 -20.65 -16.35
N LYS A 24 15.56 -21.60 -15.41
CA LYS A 24 14.98 -21.49 -14.07
C LYS A 24 15.51 -20.26 -13.34
N HIS A 25 16.84 -20.05 -13.36
CA HIS A 25 17.45 -18.91 -12.69
C HIS A 25 16.95 -17.58 -13.27
N SER A 26 16.88 -17.47 -14.60
CA SER A 26 16.35 -16.28 -15.28
C SER A 26 14.90 -15.98 -14.88
N GLN A 27 14.04 -17.00 -14.81
CA GLN A 27 12.66 -16.83 -14.33
C GLN A 27 12.60 -16.36 -12.87
N ILE A 28 13.43 -16.94 -11.98
CA ILE A 28 13.50 -16.53 -10.58
C ILE A 28 13.93 -15.07 -10.45
N VAL A 29 14.92 -14.63 -11.23
CA VAL A 29 15.39 -13.24 -11.25
C VAL A 29 14.27 -12.32 -11.70
N LYS A 30 13.59 -12.65 -12.81
CA LYS A 30 12.44 -11.86 -13.32
C LYS A 30 11.32 -11.74 -12.29
N ASN A 31 10.97 -12.84 -11.63
CA ASN A 31 9.93 -12.85 -10.60
C ASN A 31 10.36 -12.04 -9.37
N SER A 32 11.64 -12.11 -8.99
CA SER A 32 12.19 -11.33 -7.88
C SER A 32 12.12 -9.82 -8.14
N TYR A 33 12.50 -9.38 -9.35
CA TYR A 33 12.36 -7.97 -9.75
C TYR A 33 10.90 -7.51 -9.75
N THR A 34 10.00 -8.33 -10.28
CA THR A 34 8.57 -8.03 -10.31
C THR A 34 8.01 -7.91 -8.89
N LYS A 35 8.37 -8.83 -8.00
CA LYS A 35 8.02 -8.77 -6.57
C LYS A 35 8.55 -7.49 -5.93
N GLN A 36 9.81 -7.14 -6.17
CA GLN A 36 10.43 -5.94 -5.61
C GLN A 36 9.71 -4.67 -6.06
N LYS A 37 9.32 -4.59 -7.34
CA LYS A 37 8.53 -3.48 -7.87
C LYS A 37 7.18 -3.35 -7.14
N PHE A 38 6.47 -4.46 -6.95
CA PHE A 38 5.18 -4.43 -6.24
C PHE A 38 5.33 -4.05 -4.76
N GLU A 39 6.39 -4.49 -4.07
CA GLU A 39 6.66 -4.09 -2.68
C GLU A 39 6.97 -2.59 -2.57
N GLN A 40 7.70 -2.02 -3.54
CA GLN A 40 7.95 -0.58 -3.60
C GLN A 40 6.66 0.21 -3.81
N GLU A 41 5.82 -0.23 -4.74
CA GLU A 41 4.53 0.41 -5.03
C GLU A 41 3.58 0.36 -3.82
N LYS A 42 3.49 -0.81 -3.18
CA LYS A 42 2.74 -0.99 -1.93
C LYS A 42 3.23 -0.04 -0.84
N THR A 43 4.55 0.08 -0.66
CA THR A 43 5.14 0.98 0.32
C THR A 43 4.78 2.44 0.03
N LEU A 44 4.81 2.84 -1.25
CA LEU A 44 4.44 4.19 -1.67
C LEU A 44 2.95 4.48 -1.43
N LEU A 45 2.07 3.53 -1.72
CA LEU A 45 0.63 3.65 -1.43
C LEU A 45 0.35 3.74 0.07
N ILE A 46 1.03 2.96 0.90
CA ILE A 46 0.91 3.05 2.37
C ILE A 46 1.32 4.43 2.86
N LYS A 47 2.45 4.98 2.38
CA LYS A 47 2.89 6.34 2.73
C LYS A 47 1.86 7.39 2.31
N LYS A 48 1.32 7.30 1.08
CA LYS A 48 0.26 8.20 0.61
C LYS A 48 -1.00 8.12 1.48
N LYS A 49 -1.45 6.90 1.82
CA LYS A 49 -2.58 6.69 2.72
C LYS A 49 -2.32 7.36 4.08
N GLN A 50 -1.16 7.14 4.69
CA GLN A 50 -0.82 7.75 5.97
C GLN A 50 -0.81 9.27 5.89
N ALA A 51 -0.23 9.85 4.84
CA ALA A 51 -0.23 11.29 4.63
C ALA A 51 -1.65 11.87 4.50
N LEU A 52 -2.52 11.23 3.71
CA LEU A 52 -3.92 11.64 3.55
C LEU A 52 -4.70 11.49 4.86
N THR A 53 -4.48 10.41 5.59
CA THR A 53 -5.08 10.20 6.92
C THR A 53 -4.65 11.30 7.88
N HIS A 54 -3.37 11.67 7.90
CA HIS A 54 -2.87 12.76 8.72
C HIS A 54 -3.50 14.10 8.34
N GLN A 55 -3.60 14.41 7.03
CA GLN A 55 -4.30 15.60 6.55
C GLN A 55 -5.77 15.61 6.97
N LEU A 56 -6.46 14.48 6.82
CA LEU A 56 -7.86 14.35 7.23
C LEU A 56 -8.04 14.60 8.72
N TYR A 57 -7.14 14.09 9.57
CA TYR A 57 -7.17 14.39 11.01
C TYR A 57 -6.85 15.85 11.31
N ALA A 58 -5.92 16.47 10.57
CA ALA A 58 -5.63 17.90 10.70
C ALA A 58 -6.87 18.76 10.36
N TYR A 59 -7.58 18.44 9.28
CA TYR A 59 -8.84 19.11 8.92
C TYR A 59 -9.97 18.83 9.92
N LYS A 60 -10.03 17.62 10.49
CA LYS A 60 -11.00 17.27 11.53
C LYS A 60 -10.64 17.82 12.91
N ASN A 61 -9.54 18.57 13.06
CA ASN A 61 -9.14 19.12 14.34
C ASN A 61 -10.19 20.12 14.83
N LYS A 62 -11.02 19.67 15.77
CA LYS A 62 -12.13 20.44 16.36
C LYS A 62 -11.68 21.78 16.94
N SER A 63 -10.42 21.89 17.39
CA SER A 63 -9.86 23.14 17.88
C SER A 63 -9.72 24.17 16.76
N ALA A 64 -9.20 23.78 15.59
CA ALA A 64 -9.06 24.68 14.45
C ALA A 64 -10.42 25.10 13.89
N ILE A 65 -11.38 24.18 13.86
CA ILE A 65 -12.77 24.46 13.45
C ILE A 65 -13.43 25.43 14.42
N LYS A 66 -13.27 25.22 15.74
CA LYS A 66 -13.82 26.11 16.79
C LYS A 66 -13.17 27.50 16.71
N ASP A 67 -11.86 27.57 16.50
CA ASP A 67 -11.14 28.82 16.35
C ASP A 67 -11.59 29.57 15.09
N PHE A 68 -11.80 28.89 13.96
CA PHE A 68 -12.34 29.50 12.76
C PHE A 68 -13.78 30.00 12.98
N ALA A 69 -14.64 29.17 13.57
CA ALA A 69 -16.02 29.55 13.86
C ALA A 69 -16.11 30.76 14.79
N THR A 70 -15.30 30.79 15.85
CA THR A 70 -15.33 31.87 16.85
C THR A 70 -14.64 33.15 16.35
N LYS A 71 -13.46 33.04 15.72
CA LYS A 71 -12.63 34.21 15.34
C LYS A 71 -12.95 34.76 13.96
N LYS A 72 -13.28 33.91 12.97
CA LYS A 72 -13.59 34.36 11.60
C LYS A 72 -15.07 34.51 11.33
N LEU A 73 -15.90 33.61 11.86
CA LEU A 73 -17.35 33.65 11.66
C LEU A 73 -18.10 34.36 12.81
N GLY A 74 -17.38 34.80 13.85
CA GLY A 74 -17.96 35.50 15.00
C GLY A 74 -18.94 34.66 15.82
N MET A 75 -18.93 33.33 15.68
CA MET A 75 -19.84 32.45 16.41
C MET A 75 -19.49 32.42 17.89
N GLN A 76 -20.50 32.59 18.75
CA GLN A 76 -20.32 32.51 20.19
C GLN A 76 -20.66 31.11 20.72
N PRO A 77 -19.93 30.61 21.74
CA PRO A 77 -20.28 29.34 22.37
C PRO A 77 -21.64 29.46 23.08
N LEU A 78 -22.62 28.70 22.61
CA LEU A 78 -23.93 28.60 23.24
C LEU A 78 -23.78 27.95 24.63
N ARG A 79 -24.37 28.59 25.65
CA ARG A 79 -24.52 27.96 26.96
C ARG A 79 -25.74 27.03 26.91
N LEU A 80 -25.66 25.86 27.56
CA LEU A 80 -26.77 24.90 27.61
C LEU A 80 -28.07 25.52 28.16
N SER A 81 -27.95 26.56 29.00
CA SER A 81 -29.08 27.35 29.52
C SER A 81 -29.79 28.22 28.48
N GLN A 82 -29.22 28.41 27.29
CA GLN A 82 -29.79 29.20 26.20
C GLN A 82 -30.51 28.33 25.15
N ILE A 83 -30.42 27.01 25.26
CA ILE A 83 -31.14 26.09 24.38
C ILE A 83 -32.57 25.97 24.91
N LYS A 84 -33.51 26.70 24.29
CA LYS A 84 -34.94 26.38 24.45
C LYS A 84 -35.18 25.03 23.77
N THR A 85 -35.45 23.99 24.55
CA THR A 85 -36.03 22.75 24.04
C THR A 85 -37.31 23.12 23.32
N LEU A 86 -37.35 22.89 22.00
CA LEU A 86 -38.62 22.84 21.27
C LEU A 86 -39.32 21.56 21.71
N THR A 87 -39.99 21.62 22.86
CA THR A 87 -40.99 20.62 23.21
C THR A 87 -42.10 20.79 22.19
N SER A 88 -42.12 19.90 21.19
CA SER A 88 -43.27 19.72 20.31
C SER A 88 -44.44 19.35 21.21
N ALA A 89 -45.32 20.29 21.50
CA ALA A 89 -46.62 20.00 22.07
C ALA A 89 -47.38 19.16 21.04
N GLY A 90 -47.91 18.01 21.50
CA GLY A 90 -48.78 17.16 20.70
C GLY A 90 -50.12 17.80 20.40
#